data_AF-A0A7C8Z9X2-F1
#
_entry.id   AF-A0A7C8Z9X2-F1
#
_cell.length_a   1.000
_cell.length_b   1.000
_cell.length_c   1.000
_cell.angle_alpha   90.00
_cell.angle_beta   90.00
_cell.angle_gamma   90.00
#
_symmetry.space_group_name_H-M   'P 1'
#
loop_
_entity.id
_entity.type
_entity.pdbx_description
1 polymer ?
#
loop_
_entity_poly.entity_id
_entity_poly.type
_entity_poly.pdbx_seq_one_letter_code
_entity_poly.pdbx_strand_id
1 'polypeptide(L)'
;MKSGSAAKLIVDALLQRFLPLARRRIETAQAQDGQYLSPSDPAYDQVLDSLAMVARHTPVPLLEALLKWRDSESPKGANDASTFQRKLAVECIFCSACIRFVECCPPEGLTEKLWAGLENFVFDWLINADRLVSQVEYPSLVDLRGLLLDHVAQLLGALSRIRFSSVTERFFMELNTRRIDTSVARSETLNVISGMRYLKLGVKTEGGLNASASFVAKANPLNRAPPKRKTELHHALCNMLTNILAPLADGGRNQWPPSGVEPALNLWYEAVGRIRAQLIHWMDKQSKHLAVGYPLVTLLLCLGEPQTFQTNFGPHMEQLYKLLRDKNHRFMALDCLHRVVGFYLSVYAPNHPPDRVWDYLDSVTSQLLTILRKGMLTQDVQHDKLVEFCVTIAESNLDFAMNHMILELLRQDSSSEAKVIGLRALHRIVVSPSSEYVGLEIFQAHDIGHYIPKVKAAIEFILRSCHRTYSQALLTSSRTAIATKQA
;
A
#
# COMPACT_ATOMS: atom_id res chain seq x y z
N MET A 1 -5.63 45.62 12.31
CA MET A 1 -4.46 44.80 11.92
C MET A 1 -4.86 43.95 10.72
N LYS A 2 -4.16 44.07 9.59
CA LYS A 2 -4.56 43.42 8.31
C LYS A 2 -4.31 41.91 8.40
N SER A 3 -5.31 41.08 8.08
CA SER A 3 -5.26 39.61 8.10
C SER A 3 -4.04 39.02 7.36
N GLY A 4 -3.58 39.67 6.28
CA GLY A 4 -2.37 39.28 5.54
C GLY A 4 -1.05 39.37 6.34
N SER A 5 -0.99 40.21 7.38
CA SER A 5 0.21 40.31 8.25
C SER A 5 0.31 39.13 9.21
N ALA A 6 -0.82 38.60 9.70
CA ALA A 6 -0.85 37.48 10.62
C ALA A 6 -0.53 36.16 9.89
N ALA A 7 -1.09 35.95 8.70
CA ALA A 7 -0.81 34.79 7.87
C ALA A 7 0.69 34.66 7.54
N LYS A 8 1.31 35.79 7.18
CA LYS A 8 2.75 35.84 6.91
C LYS A 8 3.58 35.46 8.13
N LEU A 9 3.26 35.98 9.32
CA LEU A 9 3.97 35.66 10.55
C LEU A 9 3.87 34.18 10.92
N ILE A 10 2.70 33.56 10.72
CA ILE A 10 2.50 32.12 10.96
C ILE A 10 3.37 31.28 10.03
N VAL A 11 3.37 31.62 8.73
CA VAL A 11 4.22 30.93 7.74
C VAL A 11 5.69 31.14 8.05
N ASP A 12 6.12 32.35 8.36
CA ASP A 12 7.51 32.66 8.71
C ASP A 12 7.96 31.85 9.95
N ALA A 13 7.15 31.79 11.00
CA ALA A 13 7.46 31.02 12.21
C ALA A 13 7.56 29.51 11.94
N LEU A 14 6.69 28.98 11.07
CA LEU A 14 6.75 27.59 10.65
C LEU A 14 8.02 27.28 9.84
N LEU A 15 8.39 28.16 8.91
CA LEU A 15 9.60 28.02 8.12
C LEU A 15 10.87 28.07 8.97
N GLN A 16 10.90 28.89 10.04
CA GLN A 16 12.02 28.90 10.99
C GLN A 16 12.27 27.51 11.61
N ARG A 17 11.24 26.68 11.75
CA ARG A 17 11.38 25.28 12.22
C ARG A 17 11.67 24.31 11.09
N PHE A 18 11.05 24.48 9.93
CA PHE A 18 11.19 23.59 8.79
C PHE A 18 12.57 23.66 8.13
N LEU A 19 13.07 24.88 7.89
CA LEU A 19 14.29 25.10 7.09
C LEU A 19 15.55 24.44 7.68
N PRO A 20 15.82 24.52 9.00
CA PRO A 20 16.99 23.85 9.58
C PRO A 20 16.91 22.32 9.45
N LEU A 21 15.73 21.75 9.66
CA LEU A 21 15.52 20.29 9.55
C LEU A 21 15.66 19.82 8.09
N ALA A 22 15.11 20.60 7.14
CA ALA A 22 15.25 20.35 5.72
C ALA A 22 16.73 20.37 5.28
N ARG A 23 17.49 21.39 5.70
CA ARG A 23 18.92 21.48 5.40
C ARG A 23 19.73 20.33 5.97
N ARG A 24 19.48 19.97 7.24
CA ARG A 24 20.11 18.82 7.88
C ARG A 24 19.86 17.52 7.11
N ARG A 25 18.64 17.32 6.61
CA ARG A 25 18.30 16.15 5.77
C ARG A 25 19.03 16.17 4.42
N ILE A 26 19.17 17.35 3.78
CA ILE A 26 19.97 17.50 2.55
C ILE A 26 21.44 17.10 2.82
N GLU A 27 22.04 17.63 3.89
CA GLU A 27 23.42 17.34 4.27
C GLU A 27 23.62 15.86 4.60
N THR A 28 22.66 15.24 5.29
CA THR A 28 22.69 13.80 5.60
C THR A 28 22.60 12.96 4.33
N ALA A 29 21.69 13.31 3.41
CA ALA A 29 21.57 12.63 2.13
C ALA A 29 22.87 12.74 1.31
N GLN A 30 23.58 13.87 1.40
CA GLN A 30 24.89 14.08 0.78
C GLN A 30 25.99 13.23 1.42
N ALA A 31 26.01 13.13 2.75
CA ALA A 31 27.02 12.36 3.49
C ALA A 31 26.89 10.84 3.34
N GLN A 32 25.73 10.33 2.91
CA GLN A 32 25.43 8.90 2.79
C GLN A 32 25.43 8.39 1.33
N ASP A 33 26.06 9.09 0.38
CA ASP A 33 26.17 8.67 -1.04
C ASP A 33 24.84 8.24 -1.70
N GLY A 34 23.72 8.89 -1.31
CA GLY A 34 22.40 8.60 -1.88
C GLY A 34 21.66 7.44 -1.20
N GLN A 35 22.28 6.76 -0.23
CA GLN A 35 21.57 5.86 0.68
C GLN A 35 20.73 6.70 1.64
N TYR A 36 19.51 7.04 1.24
CA TYR A 36 18.56 7.66 2.14
C TYR A 36 18.00 6.59 3.07
N LEU A 37 18.72 6.29 4.15
CA LEU A 37 18.11 5.67 5.31
C LEU A 37 17.13 6.70 5.85
N SER A 38 15.83 6.38 5.79
CA SER A 38 14.81 7.13 6.52
C SER A 38 14.65 6.53 7.91
N PRO A 39 15.46 6.90 8.93
CA PRO A 39 14.90 6.87 10.26
C PRO A 39 13.79 7.93 10.26
N SER A 40 12.61 7.53 10.69
CA SER A 40 11.58 8.45 11.16
C SER A 40 12.28 9.47 12.06
N ASP A 41 12.28 10.74 11.66
CA ASP A 41 12.76 11.85 12.49
C ASP A 41 11.50 12.48 13.06
N PRO A 42 11.15 12.18 14.32
CA PRO A 42 9.89 12.63 14.90
C PRO A 42 9.78 14.16 14.90
N ALA A 43 10.90 14.89 14.94
CA ALA A 43 10.89 16.34 14.89
C ALA A 43 10.48 16.85 13.50
N TYR A 44 10.95 16.20 12.44
CA TYR A 44 10.55 16.53 11.07
C TYR A 44 9.09 16.16 10.81
N ASP A 45 8.65 14.99 11.27
CA ASP A 45 7.26 14.54 11.12
C ASP A 45 6.29 15.50 11.85
N GLN A 46 6.65 15.97 13.05
CA GLN A 46 5.87 16.97 13.77
C GLN A 46 5.79 18.32 13.03
N VAL A 47 6.86 18.73 12.33
CA VAL A 47 6.84 19.94 11.51
C VAL A 47 5.97 19.76 10.26
N LEU A 48 5.98 18.57 9.66
CA LEU A 48 5.07 18.20 8.58
C LEU A 48 3.59 18.24 9.01
N ASP A 49 3.27 17.80 10.21
CA ASP A 49 1.91 17.93 10.76
C ASP A 49 1.52 19.39 10.99
N SER A 50 2.48 20.21 11.46
CA SER A 50 2.28 21.66 11.61
C SER A 50 2.03 22.34 10.25
N LEU A 51 2.74 21.92 9.20
CA LEU A 51 2.50 22.34 7.81
C LEU A 51 1.08 22.02 7.36
N ALA A 52 0.61 20.81 7.66
CA ALA A 52 -0.74 20.38 7.29
C ALA A 52 -1.83 21.25 7.97
N MET A 53 -1.64 21.61 9.24
CA MET A 53 -2.54 22.51 9.96
C MET A 53 -2.57 23.92 9.34
N VAL A 54 -1.41 24.48 9.01
CA VAL A 54 -1.31 25.82 8.42
C VAL A 54 -1.88 25.85 6.99
N ALA A 55 -1.73 24.77 6.22
CA ALA A 55 -2.28 24.63 4.87
C ALA A 55 -3.82 24.79 4.81
N ARG A 56 -4.54 24.46 5.90
CA ARG A 56 -6.00 24.64 5.98
C ARG A 56 -6.45 26.10 5.96
N HIS A 57 -5.62 26.98 6.53
CA HIS A 57 -6.01 28.36 6.82
C HIS A 57 -5.25 29.40 6.00
N THR A 58 -4.00 29.10 5.64
CA THR A 58 -3.13 30.00 4.85
C THR A 58 -2.42 29.24 3.71
N PRO A 59 -3.17 28.59 2.80
CA PRO A 59 -2.60 27.74 1.75
C PRO A 59 -1.69 28.49 0.76
N VAL A 60 -2.15 29.64 0.22
CA VAL A 60 -1.38 30.38 -0.80
C VAL A 60 -0.01 30.84 -0.28
N PRO A 61 0.10 31.61 0.82
CA PRO A 61 1.40 32.09 1.28
C PRO A 61 2.34 30.96 1.69
N LEU A 62 1.78 29.85 2.20
CA LEU A 62 2.58 28.69 2.58
C LEU A 62 3.17 27.99 1.35
N LEU A 63 2.38 27.72 0.32
CA LEU A 63 2.87 27.08 -0.89
C LEU A 63 3.89 27.97 -1.61
N GLU A 64 3.63 29.27 -1.72
CA GLU A 64 4.58 30.22 -2.31
C GLU A 64 5.92 30.22 -1.55
N ALA A 65 5.89 30.12 -0.23
CA ALA A 65 7.10 30.04 0.57
C ALA A 65 7.85 28.71 0.37
N LEU A 66 7.14 27.57 0.27
CA LEU A 66 7.75 26.28 -0.04
C LEU A 66 8.39 26.26 -1.44
N LEU A 67 7.72 26.86 -2.43
CA LEU A 67 8.25 27.02 -3.79
C LEU A 67 9.50 27.90 -3.78
N LYS A 68 9.46 29.04 -3.09
CA LYS A 68 10.61 29.94 -2.94
C LYS A 68 11.78 29.23 -2.26
N TRP A 69 11.52 28.43 -1.24
CA TRP A 69 12.54 27.63 -0.57
C TRP A 69 13.17 26.62 -1.52
N ARG A 70 12.35 25.83 -2.23
CA ARG A 70 12.80 24.86 -3.24
C ARG A 70 13.72 25.53 -4.27
N ASP A 71 13.33 26.69 -4.80
CA ASP A 71 14.11 27.43 -5.78
C ASP A 71 15.44 27.97 -5.20
N SER A 72 15.46 28.31 -3.90
CA SER A 72 16.66 28.81 -3.22
C SER A 72 17.68 27.71 -2.90
N GLU A 73 17.21 26.49 -2.59
CA GLU A 73 18.08 25.36 -2.23
C GLU A 73 18.46 24.49 -3.43
N SER A 74 17.73 24.62 -4.55
CA SER A 74 18.05 23.95 -5.80
C SER A 74 19.45 24.36 -6.27
N PRO A 75 20.36 23.39 -6.47
CA PRO A 75 21.74 23.72 -6.80
C PRO A 75 21.84 24.38 -8.17
N LYS A 76 22.67 25.42 -8.25
CA LYS A 76 23.03 26.13 -9.48
C LYS A 76 24.50 25.86 -9.74
N GLY A 77 24.82 24.96 -10.66
CA GLY A 77 26.19 24.48 -10.81
C GLY A 77 26.39 23.45 -11.92
N ALA A 78 27.54 22.79 -11.89
CA ALA A 78 27.91 21.76 -12.84
C ALA A 78 26.99 20.53 -12.75
N ASN A 79 26.83 19.80 -13.84
CA ASN A 79 26.09 18.53 -13.87
C ASN A 79 26.97 17.39 -13.36
N ASP A 80 27.27 17.38 -12.07
CA ASP A 80 28.02 16.32 -11.38
C ASP A 80 27.12 15.56 -10.39
N ALA A 81 27.63 14.42 -9.90
CA ALA A 81 26.88 13.55 -9.00
C ALA A 81 26.43 14.28 -7.71
N SER A 82 27.29 15.13 -7.15
CA SER A 82 27.01 15.87 -5.91
C SER A 82 25.87 16.89 -6.09
N THR A 83 25.82 17.57 -7.23
CA THR A 83 24.74 18.49 -7.61
C THR A 83 23.43 17.73 -7.81
N PHE A 84 23.45 16.59 -8.52
CA PHE A 84 22.23 15.80 -8.72
C PHE A 84 21.70 15.20 -7.41
N GLN A 85 22.57 14.73 -6.53
CA GLN A 85 22.20 14.24 -5.21
C GLN A 85 21.51 15.33 -4.38
N ARG A 86 22.08 16.54 -4.33
CA ARG A 86 21.45 17.68 -3.65
C ARG A 86 20.09 18.02 -4.28
N LYS A 87 20.02 18.06 -5.61
CA LYS A 87 18.76 18.33 -6.33
C LYS A 87 17.68 17.31 -5.96
N LEU A 88 17.97 16.02 -6.03
CA LEU A 88 17.01 14.97 -5.69
C LEU A 88 16.57 15.05 -4.20
N ALA A 89 17.49 15.37 -3.29
CA ALA A 89 17.18 15.53 -1.87
C ALA A 89 16.23 16.71 -1.60
N VAL A 90 16.49 17.88 -2.21
CA VAL A 90 15.61 19.05 -2.14
C VAL A 90 14.21 18.70 -2.63
N GLU A 91 14.12 17.97 -3.75
CA GLU A 91 12.86 17.61 -4.38
C GLU A 91 12.09 16.58 -3.56
N CYS A 92 12.78 15.61 -2.91
CA CYS A 92 12.14 14.67 -1.98
C CYS A 92 11.49 15.40 -0.80
N ILE A 93 12.22 16.34 -0.20
CA ILE A 93 11.72 17.15 0.93
C ILE A 93 10.55 18.01 0.49
N PHE A 94 10.66 18.66 -0.68
CA PHE A 94 9.57 19.44 -1.26
C PHE A 94 8.31 18.60 -1.48
N CYS A 95 8.43 17.43 -2.13
CA CYS A 95 7.31 16.52 -2.34
C CYS A 95 6.69 16.09 -1.01
N SER A 96 7.50 15.72 -0.01
CA SER A 96 7.03 15.32 1.32
C SER A 96 6.19 16.42 2.00
N ALA A 97 6.66 17.66 1.96
CA ALA A 97 5.92 18.82 2.45
C ALA A 97 4.64 19.08 1.63
N CYS A 98 4.73 18.99 0.29
CA CYS A 98 3.59 19.19 -0.60
C CYS A 98 2.51 18.12 -0.45
N ILE A 99 2.86 16.85 -0.16
CA ILE A 99 1.88 15.80 0.13
C ILE A 99 1.02 16.24 1.31
N ARG A 100 1.65 16.57 2.45
CA ARG A 100 0.94 17.01 3.67
C ARG A 100 0.14 18.28 3.46
N PHE A 101 0.70 19.21 2.69
CA PHE A 101 0.02 20.43 2.29
C PHE A 101 -1.26 20.12 1.50
N VAL A 102 -1.17 19.34 0.43
CA VAL A 102 -2.30 19.06 -0.47
C VAL A 102 -3.38 18.24 0.23
N GLU A 103 -3.00 17.30 1.10
CA GLU A 103 -3.96 16.50 1.87
C GLU A 103 -4.84 17.32 2.82
N CYS A 104 -4.37 18.50 3.25
CA CYS A 104 -5.10 19.38 4.16
C CYS A 104 -5.54 20.71 3.53
N CYS A 105 -5.14 21.00 2.29
CA CYS A 105 -5.54 22.21 1.58
C CYS A 105 -7.01 22.11 1.13
N PRO A 106 -7.86 23.11 1.42
CA PRO A 106 -9.20 23.18 0.83
C PRO A 106 -9.11 23.25 -0.70
N PRO A 107 -10.08 22.69 -1.45
CA PRO A 107 -10.11 22.76 -2.92
C PRO A 107 -10.03 24.20 -3.45
N GLU A 108 -10.72 25.13 -2.81
CA GLU A 108 -10.75 26.56 -3.14
C GLU A 108 -9.56 27.33 -2.56
N GLY A 109 -8.67 26.64 -1.82
CA GLY A 109 -7.56 27.24 -1.10
C GLY A 109 -6.45 27.79 -2.00
N LEU A 110 -6.33 27.32 -3.24
CA LEU A 110 -5.33 27.79 -4.20
C LEU A 110 -5.95 28.24 -5.51
N THR A 111 -5.24 29.14 -6.18
CA THR A 111 -5.54 29.52 -7.57
C THR A 111 -5.27 28.37 -8.54
N GLU A 112 -5.96 28.37 -9.68
CA GLU A 112 -5.74 27.41 -10.76
C GLU A 112 -4.28 27.37 -11.22
N LYS A 113 -3.60 28.52 -11.24
CA LYS A 113 -2.18 28.61 -11.60
C LYS A 113 -1.29 27.80 -10.65
N LEU A 114 -1.56 27.85 -9.34
CA LEU A 114 -0.78 27.12 -8.34
C LEU A 114 -1.08 25.61 -8.41
N TRP A 115 -2.34 25.24 -8.61
CA TRP A 115 -2.72 23.84 -8.83
C TRP A 115 -2.06 23.25 -10.08
N ALA A 116 -2.18 23.93 -11.22
CA ALA A 116 -1.53 23.52 -12.45
C ALA A 116 0.00 23.50 -12.32
N GLY A 117 0.59 24.40 -11.52
CA GLY A 117 2.02 24.39 -11.20
C GLY A 117 2.48 23.12 -10.48
N LEU A 118 1.71 22.65 -9.49
CA LEU A 118 1.98 21.38 -8.81
C LEU A 118 1.81 20.17 -9.74
N GLU A 119 0.76 20.16 -10.56
CA GLU A 119 0.58 19.10 -11.56
C GLU A 119 1.75 19.08 -12.56
N ASN A 120 2.17 20.24 -13.07
CA ASN A 120 3.32 20.37 -13.97
C ASN A 120 4.58 19.80 -13.35
N PHE A 121 4.87 20.20 -12.12
CA PHE A 121 6.02 19.69 -11.38
C PHE A 121 6.03 18.15 -11.28
N VAL A 122 4.91 17.53 -10.91
CA VAL A 122 4.81 16.07 -10.80
C VAL A 122 5.06 15.41 -12.15
N PHE A 123 4.35 15.84 -13.20
CA PHE A 123 4.48 15.22 -14.52
C PHE A 123 5.87 15.45 -15.13
N ASP A 124 6.49 16.60 -14.90
CA ASP A 124 7.85 16.87 -15.35
C ASP A 124 8.85 15.85 -14.78
N TRP A 125 8.71 15.49 -13.51
CA TRP A 125 9.52 14.42 -12.91
C TRP A 125 9.19 13.04 -13.47
N LEU A 126 7.91 12.68 -13.60
CA LEU A 126 7.51 11.38 -14.17
C LEU A 126 8.05 11.19 -15.60
N ILE A 127 8.09 12.27 -16.39
CA ILE A 127 8.51 12.23 -17.79
C ILE A 127 10.03 12.36 -17.92
N ASN A 128 10.67 13.28 -17.20
CA ASN A 128 12.04 13.67 -17.47
C ASN A 128 13.06 13.12 -16.46
N ALA A 129 12.67 12.35 -15.45
CA ALA A 129 13.58 11.85 -14.41
C ALA A 129 14.86 11.20 -14.97
N ASP A 130 14.74 10.31 -15.97
CA ASP A 130 15.89 9.63 -16.58
C ASP A 130 16.78 10.57 -17.40
N ARG A 131 16.21 11.66 -17.95
CA ARG A 131 16.95 12.70 -18.68
C ARG A 131 17.66 13.65 -17.73
N LEU A 132 17.06 13.91 -16.58
CA LEU A 132 17.60 14.79 -15.55
C LEU A 132 18.72 14.11 -14.76
N VAL A 133 18.53 12.84 -14.39
CA VAL A 133 19.51 12.03 -13.64
C VAL A 133 19.57 10.64 -14.25
N SER A 134 20.55 10.45 -15.15
CA SER A 134 20.76 9.18 -15.86
C SER A 134 21.10 8.05 -14.88
N GLN A 135 20.37 6.94 -15.00
CA GLN A 135 20.62 5.70 -14.25
C GLN A 135 21.98 5.09 -14.56
N VAL A 136 22.46 5.28 -15.80
CA VAL A 136 23.70 4.67 -16.28
C VAL A 136 24.91 5.50 -15.86
N GLU A 137 24.78 6.82 -15.92
CA GLU A 137 25.87 7.74 -15.55
C GLU A 137 26.00 7.90 -14.04
N TYR A 138 24.88 7.85 -13.31
CA TYR A 138 24.83 8.05 -11.85
C TYR A 138 24.16 6.88 -11.13
N PRO A 139 24.76 5.67 -11.15
CA PRO A 139 24.18 4.49 -10.53
C PRO A 139 24.00 4.64 -9.01
N SER A 140 24.85 5.43 -8.33
CA SER A 140 24.72 5.72 -6.90
C SER A 140 23.45 6.51 -6.53
N LEU A 141 22.80 7.18 -7.51
CA LEU A 141 21.62 8.01 -7.28
C LEU A 141 20.31 7.29 -7.60
N VAL A 142 20.34 6.01 -7.98
CA VAL A 142 19.15 5.24 -8.39
C VAL A 142 18.13 5.16 -7.26
N ASP A 143 18.56 4.87 -6.04
CA ASP A 143 17.68 4.72 -4.88
C ASP A 143 17.02 6.05 -4.50
N LEU A 144 17.80 7.14 -4.46
CA LEU A 144 17.29 8.47 -4.16
C LEU A 144 16.32 8.98 -5.24
N ARG A 145 16.58 8.69 -6.52
CA ARG A 145 15.62 8.98 -7.61
C ARG A 145 14.36 8.14 -7.48
N GLY A 146 14.48 6.86 -7.10
CA GLY A 146 13.35 5.97 -6.82
C GLY A 146 12.46 6.52 -5.70
N LEU A 147 13.06 6.98 -4.61
CA LEU A 147 12.36 7.65 -3.51
C LEU A 147 11.65 8.93 -3.96
N LEU A 148 12.28 9.74 -4.80
CA LEU A 148 11.65 10.93 -5.36
C LEU A 148 10.42 10.56 -6.20
N LEU A 149 10.55 9.60 -7.11
CA LEU A 149 9.43 9.15 -7.95
C LEU A 149 8.30 8.52 -7.13
N ASP A 150 8.61 7.96 -5.95
CA ASP A 150 7.61 7.53 -4.98
C ASP A 150 6.86 8.70 -4.35
N HIS A 151 7.56 9.70 -3.82
CA HIS A 151 6.91 10.90 -3.31
C HIS A 151 6.13 11.66 -4.38
N VAL A 152 6.61 11.72 -5.63
CA VAL A 152 5.91 12.33 -6.77
C VAL A 152 4.59 11.59 -7.03
N ALA A 153 4.60 10.25 -7.00
CA ALA A 153 3.40 9.45 -7.17
C ALA A 153 2.41 9.66 -6.00
N GLN A 154 2.90 9.72 -4.76
CA GLN A 154 2.08 10.01 -3.58
C GLN A 154 1.45 11.41 -3.64
N LEU A 155 2.21 12.42 -4.07
CA LEU A 155 1.72 13.79 -4.28
C LEU A 155 0.62 13.81 -5.34
N LEU A 156 0.78 13.05 -6.43
CA LEU A 156 -0.26 12.91 -7.45
C LEU A 156 -1.51 12.24 -6.89
N GLY A 157 -1.33 11.24 -6.01
CA GLY A 157 -2.42 10.65 -5.22
C GLY A 157 -3.17 11.68 -4.38
N ALA A 158 -2.44 12.55 -3.65
CA ALA A 158 -3.04 13.63 -2.88
C ALA A 158 -3.81 14.63 -3.77
N LEU A 159 -3.20 15.07 -4.88
CA LEU A 159 -3.81 15.98 -5.85
C LEU A 159 -5.11 15.40 -6.45
N SER A 160 -5.14 14.09 -6.71
CA SER A 160 -6.30 13.43 -7.31
C SER A 160 -7.56 13.49 -6.45
N ARG A 161 -7.46 13.72 -5.14
CA ARG A 161 -8.62 13.94 -4.26
C ARG A 161 -9.39 15.22 -4.60
N ILE A 162 -8.68 16.24 -5.09
CA ILE A 162 -9.22 17.57 -5.38
C ILE A 162 -9.45 17.71 -6.89
N ARG A 163 -8.53 17.17 -7.70
CA ARG A 163 -8.40 17.45 -9.14
C ARG A 163 -8.38 16.19 -10.00
N PHE A 164 -9.23 15.22 -9.66
CA PHE A 164 -9.27 13.91 -10.31
C PHE A 164 -9.30 13.98 -11.84
N SER A 165 -10.21 14.78 -12.41
CA SER A 165 -10.35 14.90 -13.87
C SER A 165 -9.10 15.52 -14.53
N SER A 166 -8.57 16.63 -14.00
CA SER A 166 -7.35 17.28 -14.52
C SER A 166 -6.17 16.31 -14.57
N VAL A 167 -5.93 15.61 -13.45
CA VAL A 167 -4.83 14.64 -13.31
C VAL A 167 -4.99 13.46 -14.28
N THR A 168 -6.20 12.88 -14.37
CA THR A 168 -6.43 11.69 -15.19
C THR A 168 -6.51 12.01 -16.68
N GLU A 169 -7.01 13.17 -17.08
CA GLU A 169 -6.95 13.63 -18.46
C GLU A 169 -5.50 13.83 -18.92
N ARG A 170 -4.68 14.49 -18.08
CA ARG A 170 -3.26 14.67 -18.36
C ARG A 170 -2.54 13.33 -18.45
N PHE A 171 -2.84 12.38 -17.55
CA PHE A 171 -2.31 11.01 -17.65
C PHE A 171 -2.55 10.40 -19.03
N PHE A 172 -3.80 10.40 -19.51
CA PHE A 172 -4.11 9.81 -20.80
C PHE A 172 -3.50 10.59 -21.97
N MET A 173 -3.41 11.91 -21.88
CA MET A 173 -2.70 12.75 -22.84
C MET A 173 -1.24 12.31 -22.95
N GLU A 174 -0.50 12.26 -21.84
CA GLU A 174 0.91 11.86 -21.83
C GLU A 174 1.12 10.43 -22.34
N LEU A 175 0.23 9.51 -21.96
CA LEU A 175 0.28 8.15 -22.44
C LEU A 175 -0.04 8.01 -23.95
N ASN A 176 -0.80 8.95 -24.52
CA ASN A 176 -1.13 8.95 -25.95
C ASN A 176 0.00 9.58 -26.78
N THR A 177 0.65 10.61 -26.26
CA THR A 177 1.83 11.25 -26.88
C THR A 177 3.01 10.28 -27.03
N ARG A 178 3.14 9.30 -26.12
CA ARG A 178 4.26 8.33 -26.08
C ARG A 178 3.93 6.96 -26.69
N ARG A 179 2.99 6.89 -27.64
CA ARG A 179 2.64 5.63 -28.32
C ARG A 179 3.74 5.09 -29.24
N ILE A 180 4.70 5.93 -29.64
CA ILE A 180 5.84 5.52 -30.48
C ILE A 180 6.80 4.67 -29.63
N ASP A 181 6.98 3.40 -29.99
CA ASP A 181 7.79 2.43 -29.22
C ASP A 181 9.29 2.66 -29.40
N THR A 182 9.82 3.72 -28.78
CA THR A 182 11.25 3.89 -28.53
C THR A 182 11.62 3.44 -27.12
N SER A 183 12.90 3.16 -26.84
CA SER A 183 13.30 2.78 -25.48
C SER A 183 13.03 3.89 -24.45
N VAL A 184 13.26 5.13 -24.85
CA VAL A 184 13.01 6.32 -24.03
C VAL A 184 11.52 6.49 -23.77
N ALA A 185 10.69 6.51 -24.82
CA ALA A 185 9.24 6.67 -24.67
C ALA A 185 8.61 5.55 -23.81
N ARG A 186 9.17 4.34 -23.83
CA ARG A 186 8.72 3.24 -22.98
C ARG A 186 9.05 3.46 -21.51
N SER A 187 10.28 3.87 -21.18
CA SER A 187 10.66 4.22 -19.79
C SER A 187 9.76 5.32 -19.25
N GLU A 188 9.56 6.38 -20.03
CA GLU A 188 8.65 7.48 -19.68
C GLU A 188 7.21 6.98 -19.47
N THR A 189 6.71 6.10 -20.35
CA THR A 189 5.36 5.52 -20.22
C THR A 189 5.24 4.70 -18.94
N LEU A 190 6.26 3.91 -18.60
CA LEU A 190 6.28 3.10 -17.37
C LEU A 190 6.30 3.99 -16.12
N ASN A 191 7.10 5.06 -16.12
CA ASN A 191 7.14 6.03 -15.03
C ASN A 191 5.79 6.74 -14.87
N VAL A 192 5.14 7.13 -15.96
CA VAL A 192 3.80 7.75 -15.94
C VAL A 192 2.74 6.77 -15.40
N ILE A 193 2.76 5.49 -15.82
CA ILE A 193 1.85 4.47 -15.25
C ILE A 193 2.13 4.26 -13.76
N SER A 194 3.40 4.12 -13.39
CA SER A 194 3.80 3.94 -11.99
C SER A 194 3.38 5.14 -11.13
N GLY A 195 3.48 6.36 -11.65
CA GLY A 195 3.07 7.60 -10.99
C GLY A 195 1.61 7.64 -10.55
N MET A 196 0.74 6.86 -11.21
CA MET A 196 -0.70 6.80 -10.89
C MET A 196 -1.06 5.80 -9.78
N ARG A 197 -0.09 5.07 -9.23
CA ARG A 197 -0.37 3.98 -8.25
C ARG A 197 -1.00 4.45 -6.92
N TYR A 198 -1.02 5.75 -6.63
CA TYR A 198 -1.63 6.31 -5.43
C TYR A 198 -2.91 7.12 -5.69
N LEU A 199 -3.43 7.14 -6.92
CA LEU A 199 -4.67 7.85 -7.24
C LEU A 199 -5.80 7.42 -6.31
N LYS A 200 -6.63 8.39 -5.91
CA LYS A 200 -7.78 8.18 -5.04
C LYS A 200 -9.05 8.23 -5.88
N LEU A 201 -9.68 7.08 -6.06
CA LEU A 201 -10.93 6.96 -6.78
C LEU A 201 -12.07 7.51 -5.91
N GLY A 202 -12.90 8.38 -6.50
CA GLY A 202 -14.10 8.89 -5.85
C GLY A 202 -15.24 7.90 -6.01
N VAL A 203 -15.76 7.34 -4.91
CA VAL A 203 -16.86 6.35 -4.96
C VAL A 203 -18.11 6.76 -4.17
N LYS A 204 -18.02 7.87 -3.42
CA LYS A 204 -19.08 8.32 -2.50
C LYS A 204 -20.15 9.20 -3.14
N THR A 205 -19.86 9.76 -4.30
CA THR A 205 -20.73 10.69 -5.02
C THR A 205 -20.92 10.20 -6.45
N GLU A 206 -22.07 10.44 -7.05
CA GLU A 206 -22.36 10.01 -8.41
C GLU A 206 -21.32 10.55 -9.42
N GLY A 207 -21.00 11.84 -9.37
CA GLY A 207 -19.99 12.46 -10.25
C GLY A 207 -18.59 11.85 -10.08
N GLY A 208 -18.16 11.65 -8.83
CA GLY A 208 -16.89 10.98 -8.52
C GLY A 208 -16.84 9.53 -9.03
N LEU A 209 -17.92 8.77 -8.84
CA LEU A 209 -17.98 7.37 -9.28
C LEU A 209 -18.01 7.26 -10.80
N ASN A 210 -18.73 8.15 -11.48
CA ASN A 210 -18.72 8.26 -12.94
C ASN A 210 -17.33 8.55 -13.49
N ALA A 211 -16.62 9.53 -12.91
CA ALA A 211 -15.25 9.85 -13.32
C ALA A 211 -14.31 8.65 -13.08
N SER A 212 -14.44 7.98 -11.93
CA SER A 212 -13.65 6.81 -11.59
C SER A 212 -13.92 5.62 -12.52
N ALA A 213 -15.20 5.34 -12.84
CA ALA A 213 -15.59 4.30 -13.78
C ALA A 213 -15.04 4.59 -15.19
N SER A 214 -15.13 5.84 -15.66
CA SER A 214 -14.55 6.26 -16.94
C SER A 214 -13.04 6.08 -16.97
N PHE A 215 -12.34 6.45 -15.89
CA PHE A 215 -10.90 6.23 -15.75
C PHE A 215 -10.56 4.74 -15.81
N VAL A 216 -11.21 3.90 -14.99
CA VAL A 216 -10.96 2.44 -14.94
C VAL A 216 -11.18 1.80 -16.31
N ALA A 217 -12.28 2.13 -16.99
CA ALA A 217 -12.57 1.64 -18.33
C ALA A 217 -11.48 2.00 -19.35
N LYS A 218 -10.99 3.25 -19.33
CA LYS A 218 -9.92 3.73 -20.21
C LYS A 218 -8.55 3.13 -19.86
N ALA A 219 -8.29 2.90 -18.58
CA ALA A 219 -7.05 2.35 -18.04
C ALA A 219 -6.95 0.81 -18.15
N ASN A 220 -7.92 0.14 -18.78
CA ASN A 220 -7.88 -1.31 -19.03
C ASN A 220 -6.52 -1.73 -19.62
N PRO A 221 -5.78 -2.65 -18.97
CA PRO A 221 -4.45 -3.06 -19.39
C PRO A 221 -4.40 -3.54 -20.83
N LEU A 222 -5.50 -4.13 -21.33
CA LEU A 222 -5.55 -4.78 -22.63
C LEU A 222 -6.12 -3.90 -23.76
N ASN A 223 -6.53 -2.66 -23.47
CA ASN A 223 -7.00 -1.71 -24.51
C ASN A 223 -5.88 -1.31 -25.49
N ARG A 224 -4.62 -1.39 -25.06
CA ARG A 224 -3.47 -1.03 -25.91
C ARG A 224 -2.89 -2.29 -26.54
N ALA A 225 -3.04 -2.41 -27.85
CA ALA A 225 -2.35 -3.43 -28.64
C ALA A 225 -0.84 -3.14 -28.62
N PRO A 226 0.01 -4.03 -28.07
CA PRO A 226 1.44 -3.80 -28.15
C PRO A 226 1.92 -4.03 -29.59
N PRO A 227 2.73 -3.12 -30.16
CA PRO A 227 3.63 -3.53 -31.23
C PRO A 227 4.60 -4.57 -30.64
N LYS A 228 4.48 -5.82 -31.11
CA LYS A 228 5.35 -6.99 -30.86
C LYS A 228 6.14 -7.03 -29.52
N ARG A 229 5.81 -8.04 -28.69
CA ARG A 229 6.65 -8.68 -27.65
C ARG A 229 6.83 -8.03 -26.26
N LYS A 230 6.30 -6.85 -25.93
CA LYS A 230 6.57 -6.25 -24.60
C LYS A 230 5.34 -6.19 -23.71
N THR A 231 5.23 -7.15 -22.79
CA THR A 231 4.13 -7.29 -21.81
C THR A 231 4.31 -6.44 -20.56
N GLU A 232 5.43 -5.73 -20.47
CA GLU A 232 5.81 -4.87 -19.34
C GLU A 232 4.79 -3.75 -19.10
N LEU A 233 4.28 -3.12 -20.17
CA LEU A 233 3.24 -2.09 -20.05
C LEU A 233 1.92 -2.66 -19.51
N HIS A 234 1.55 -3.88 -19.92
CA HIS A 234 0.36 -4.56 -19.39
C HIS A 234 0.53 -4.86 -17.91
N HIS A 235 1.71 -5.36 -17.52
CA HIS A 235 2.04 -5.61 -16.12
C HIS A 235 2.02 -4.34 -15.28
N ALA A 236 2.59 -3.24 -15.78
CA ALA A 236 2.57 -1.94 -15.10
C ALA A 236 1.14 -1.43 -14.89
N LEU A 237 0.27 -1.53 -15.90
CA LEU A 237 -1.15 -1.15 -15.78
C LEU A 237 -1.90 -2.04 -14.80
N CYS A 238 -1.66 -3.35 -14.80
CA CYS A 238 -2.25 -4.26 -13.82
C CYS A 238 -1.85 -3.91 -12.38
N ASN A 239 -0.56 -3.64 -12.15
CA ASN A 239 -0.06 -3.25 -10.84
C ASN A 239 -0.62 -1.90 -10.39
N MET A 240 -0.66 -0.91 -11.29
CA MET A 240 -1.26 0.40 -11.01
C MET A 240 -2.74 0.27 -10.64
N LEU A 241 -3.54 -0.47 -11.43
CA LEU A 241 -4.96 -0.69 -11.13
C LEU A 241 -5.14 -1.44 -9.80
N THR A 242 -4.30 -2.45 -9.52
CA THR A 242 -4.32 -3.18 -8.25
C THR A 242 -4.12 -2.23 -7.07
N ASN A 243 -3.14 -1.33 -7.14
CA ASN A 243 -2.84 -0.39 -6.06
C ASN A 243 -3.96 0.63 -5.79
N ILE A 244 -4.64 1.11 -6.83
CA ILE A 244 -5.71 2.12 -6.65
C ILE A 244 -7.07 1.51 -6.30
N LEU A 245 -7.28 0.24 -6.67
CA LEU A 245 -8.51 -0.50 -6.35
C LEU A 245 -8.45 -1.15 -4.96
N ALA A 246 -7.27 -1.56 -4.49
CA ALA A 246 -7.12 -2.20 -3.18
C ALA A 246 -7.73 -1.40 -2.02
N PRO A 247 -7.52 -0.08 -1.89
CA PRO A 247 -8.15 0.70 -0.81
C PRO A 247 -9.68 0.69 -0.81
N LEU A 248 -10.33 0.42 -1.96
CA LEU A 248 -11.79 0.30 -2.04
C LEU A 248 -12.28 -1.05 -1.54
N ALA A 249 -11.54 -2.12 -1.82
CA ALA A 249 -11.87 -3.46 -1.34
C ALA A 249 -11.52 -3.63 0.15
N ASP A 250 -10.43 -3.00 0.60
CA ASP A 250 -9.92 -3.08 1.97
C ASP A 250 -10.58 -2.05 2.90
N GLY A 251 -11.53 -1.23 2.42
CA GLY A 251 -12.13 -0.11 3.14
C GLY A 251 -12.84 -0.49 4.44
N GLY A 252 -13.16 -1.77 4.67
CA GLY A 252 -13.85 -2.24 5.86
C GLY A 252 -15.37 -2.37 5.66
N ARG A 253 -16.09 -2.68 6.75
CA ARG A 253 -17.52 -3.05 6.70
C ARG A 253 -18.37 -1.96 6.06
N ASN A 254 -19.30 -2.36 5.19
CA ASN A 254 -20.31 -1.51 4.55
C ASN A 254 -19.78 -0.32 3.73
N GLN A 255 -18.51 -0.34 3.30
CA GLN A 255 -17.97 0.71 2.43
C GLN A 255 -18.17 0.44 0.93
N TRP A 256 -18.57 -0.79 0.59
CA TRP A 256 -18.87 -1.20 -0.78
C TRP A 256 -20.06 -2.17 -0.81
N PRO A 257 -20.97 -2.09 -1.80
CA PRO A 257 -21.08 -0.98 -2.77
C PRO A 257 -21.60 0.31 -2.10
N PRO A 258 -21.27 1.49 -2.64
CA PRO A 258 -21.82 2.76 -2.16
C PRO A 258 -23.33 2.85 -2.42
N SER A 259 -24.08 3.44 -1.48
CA SER A 259 -25.53 3.67 -1.59
C SER A 259 -25.86 5.02 -2.23
N GLY A 260 -26.95 5.12 -3.00
CA GLY A 260 -27.44 6.39 -3.56
C GLY A 260 -26.67 6.87 -4.79
N VAL A 261 -25.96 5.97 -5.47
CA VAL A 261 -25.17 6.23 -6.70
C VAL A 261 -25.42 5.16 -7.76
N GLU A 262 -26.61 4.55 -7.76
CA GLU A 262 -26.95 3.36 -8.54
C GLU A 262 -26.71 3.50 -10.06
N PRO A 263 -27.03 4.64 -10.73
CA PRO A 263 -26.74 4.81 -12.16
C PRO A 263 -25.24 4.76 -12.48
N ALA A 264 -24.42 5.43 -11.67
CA ALA A 264 -22.96 5.47 -11.83
C ALA A 264 -22.32 4.10 -11.51
N LEU A 265 -22.93 3.35 -10.60
CA LEU A 265 -22.47 2.03 -10.20
C LEU A 265 -22.62 1.00 -11.33
N ASN A 266 -23.65 1.12 -12.19
CA ASN A 266 -23.79 0.28 -13.38
C ASN A 266 -22.62 0.47 -14.36
N LEU A 267 -22.21 1.72 -14.60
CA LEU A 267 -21.05 2.01 -15.45
C LEU A 267 -19.75 1.46 -14.86
N TRP A 268 -19.62 1.52 -13.54
CA TRP A 268 -18.51 0.89 -12.83
C TRP A 268 -18.50 -0.63 -13.02
N TYR A 269 -19.63 -1.30 -12.81
CA TYR A 269 -19.75 -2.76 -12.97
C TYR A 269 -19.47 -3.21 -14.41
N GLU A 270 -19.93 -2.46 -15.41
CA GLU A 270 -19.62 -2.74 -16.81
C GLU A 270 -18.11 -2.66 -17.07
N ALA A 271 -17.45 -1.60 -16.60
CA ALA A 271 -16.01 -1.40 -16.74
C ALA A 271 -15.22 -2.53 -16.07
N VAL A 272 -15.53 -2.81 -14.81
CA VAL A 272 -14.86 -3.83 -13.99
C VAL A 272 -15.08 -5.23 -14.56
N GLY A 273 -16.32 -5.58 -14.91
CA GLY A 273 -16.67 -6.87 -15.49
C GLY A 273 -15.97 -7.13 -16.82
N ARG A 274 -15.93 -6.11 -17.70
CA ARG A 274 -15.23 -6.19 -18.98
C ARG A 274 -13.74 -6.44 -18.80
N ILE A 275 -13.07 -5.69 -17.93
CA ILE A 275 -11.63 -5.85 -17.68
C ILE A 275 -11.35 -7.25 -17.11
N ARG A 276 -12.16 -7.70 -16.14
CA ARG A 276 -12.00 -9.01 -15.51
C ARG A 276 -12.07 -10.13 -16.53
N ALA A 277 -13.09 -10.13 -17.39
CA ALA A 277 -13.28 -11.16 -18.42
C ALA A 277 -12.09 -11.23 -19.39
N GLN A 278 -11.58 -10.07 -19.82
CA GLN A 278 -10.43 -10.01 -20.73
C GLN A 278 -9.14 -10.48 -20.07
N LEU A 279 -8.91 -10.13 -18.80
CA LEU A 279 -7.70 -10.55 -18.06
C LEU A 279 -7.67 -12.05 -17.79
N ILE A 280 -8.81 -12.66 -17.46
CA ILE A 280 -8.92 -14.13 -17.30
C ILE A 280 -8.47 -14.81 -18.59
N HIS A 281 -9.05 -14.42 -19.73
CA HIS A 281 -8.68 -14.97 -21.05
C HIS A 281 -7.21 -14.73 -21.40
N TRP A 282 -6.66 -13.57 -21.04
CA TRP A 282 -5.25 -13.24 -21.27
C TRP A 282 -4.30 -14.15 -20.49
N MET A 283 -4.62 -14.44 -19.23
CA MET A 283 -3.83 -15.33 -18.38
C MET A 283 -3.98 -16.81 -18.78
N ASP A 284 -5.17 -17.24 -19.21
CA ASP A 284 -5.40 -18.60 -19.70
C ASP A 284 -4.56 -18.92 -20.93
N LYS A 285 -4.35 -17.93 -21.81
CA LYS A 285 -3.46 -18.06 -22.96
C LYS A 285 -1.98 -18.08 -22.58
N GLN A 286 -1.59 -17.35 -21.53
CA GLN A 286 -0.19 -17.12 -21.17
C GLN A 286 -0.03 -17.05 -19.65
N SER A 287 0.28 -18.20 -19.04
CA SER A 287 0.41 -18.35 -17.58
C SER A 287 1.47 -17.45 -16.92
N LYS A 288 2.47 -16.97 -17.67
CA LYS A 288 3.46 -15.99 -17.17
C LYS A 288 2.84 -14.69 -16.65
N HIS A 289 1.58 -14.41 -16.98
CA HIS A 289 0.88 -13.22 -16.52
C HIS A 289 0.18 -13.40 -15.18
N LEU A 290 0.03 -14.64 -14.69
CA LEU A 290 -0.73 -14.95 -13.47
C LEU A 290 -0.27 -14.14 -12.25
N ALA A 291 1.04 -14.03 -12.03
CA ALA A 291 1.60 -13.32 -10.87
C ALA A 291 1.15 -11.85 -10.77
N VAL A 292 0.82 -11.21 -11.91
CA VAL A 292 0.47 -9.78 -11.98
C VAL A 292 -1.01 -9.57 -12.31
N GLY A 293 -1.62 -10.42 -13.13
CA GLY A 293 -3.02 -10.28 -13.52
C GLY A 293 -4.00 -10.80 -12.47
N TYR A 294 -3.64 -11.83 -11.72
CA TYR A 294 -4.56 -12.47 -10.76
C TYR A 294 -4.91 -11.60 -9.54
N PRO A 295 -3.98 -10.79 -8.97
CA PRO A 295 -4.32 -9.77 -7.98
C PRO A 295 -5.40 -8.80 -8.46
N LEU A 296 -5.25 -8.31 -9.70
CA LEU A 296 -6.25 -7.42 -10.30
C LEU A 296 -7.58 -8.13 -10.53
N VAL A 297 -7.59 -9.35 -11.06
CA VAL A 297 -8.82 -10.15 -11.23
C VAL A 297 -9.55 -10.38 -9.91
N THR A 298 -8.81 -10.58 -8.82
CA THR A 298 -9.39 -10.72 -7.48
C THR A 298 -10.08 -9.45 -7.01
N LEU A 299 -9.43 -8.29 -7.19
CA LEU A 299 -10.02 -6.99 -6.88
C LEU A 299 -11.25 -6.66 -7.74
N LEU A 300 -11.18 -6.96 -9.04
CA LEU A 300 -12.30 -6.76 -9.95
C LEU A 300 -13.48 -7.69 -9.64
N LEU A 301 -13.23 -8.88 -9.08
CA LEU A 301 -14.30 -9.73 -8.55
C LEU A 301 -14.95 -9.07 -7.33
N CYS A 302 -14.16 -8.61 -6.37
CA CYS A 302 -14.66 -7.95 -5.16
C CYS A 302 -15.48 -6.70 -5.49
N LEU A 303 -14.93 -5.80 -6.29
CA LEU A 303 -15.54 -4.52 -6.66
C LEU A 303 -16.52 -4.63 -7.84
N GLY A 304 -16.87 -5.85 -8.24
CA GLY A 304 -17.83 -6.12 -9.32
C GLY A 304 -19.28 -6.15 -8.83
N GLU A 305 -20.18 -6.53 -9.72
CA GLU A 305 -21.60 -6.66 -9.41
C GLU A 305 -21.84 -7.77 -8.36
N PRO A 306 -22.74 -7.56 -7.36
CA PRO A 306 -22.96 -8.52 -6.29
C PRO A 306 -23.31 -9.94 -6.76
N GLN A 307 -24.16 -10.07 -7.78
CA GLN A 307 -24.54 -11.38 -8.34
C GLN A 307 -23.34 -12.08 -9.00
N THR A 308 -22.49 -11.31 -9.68
CA THR A 308 -21.25 -11.81 -10.26
C THR A 308 -20.32 -12.31 -9.17
N PHE A 309 -20.17 -11.58 -8.06
CA PHE A 309 -19.38 -12.03 -6.90
C PHE A 309 -19.89 -13.35 -6.36
N GLN A 310 -21.19 -13.44 -6.01
CA GLN A 310 -21.79 -14.64 -5.43
C GLN A 310 -21.59 -15.88 -6.30
N THR A 311 -21.76 -15.74 -7.62
CA THR A 311 -21.60 -16.84 -8.59
C THR A 311 -20.14 -17.27 -8.75
N ASN A 312 -19.19 -16.34 -8.69
CA ASN A 312 -17.79 -16.60 -9.00
C ASN A 312 -16.90 -16.81 -7.77
N PHE A 313 -17.40 -16.52 -6.56
CA PHE A 313 -16.62 -16.59 -5.33
C PHE A 313 -16.05 -17.99 -5.08
N GLY A 314 -16.90 -19.03 -5.08
CA GLY A 314 -16.45 -20.42 -4.88
C GLY A 314 -15.39 -20.86 -5.90
N PRO A 315 -15.64 -20.76 -7.22
CA PRO A 315 -14.64 -21.08 -8.23
C PRO A 315 -13.32 -20.31 -8.09
N HIS A 316 -13.39 -19.04 -7.68
CA HIS A 316 -12.20 -18.22 -7.44
C HIS A 316 -11.38 -18.73 -6.25
N MET A 317 -12.05 -19.12 -5.16
CA MET A 317 -11.42 -19.72 -3.98
C MET A 317 -10.70 -21.02 -4.30
N GLU A 318 -11.34 -21.92 -5.06
CA GLU A 318 -10.72 -23.20 -5.46
C GLU A 318 -9.47 -22.98 -6.32
N GLN A 319 -9.51 -22.02 -7.23
CA GLN A 319 -8.34 -21.65 -8.03
C GLN A 319 -7.22 -21.05 -7.16
N LEU A 320 -7.55 -20.22 -6.16
CA LEU A 320 -6.58 -19.72 -5.19
C LEU A 320 -5.94 -20.85 -4.38
N TYR A 321 -6.71 -21.84 -3.92
CA TYR A 321 -6.15 -23.01 -3.21
C TYR A 321 -5.18 -23.81 -4.09
N LYS A 322 -5.47 -23.93 -5.38
CA LYS A 322 -4.53 -24.56 -6.34
C LYS A 322 -3.25 -23.74 -6.47
N LEU A 323 -3.35 -22.43 -6.65
CA LEU A 323 -2.20 -21.53 -6.79
C LEU A 323 -1.37 -21.42 -5.50
N LEU A 324 -2.00 -21.55 -4.33
CA LEU A 324 -1.37 -21.57 -3.02
C LEU A 324 -0.41 -22.75 -2.86
N ARG A 325 -0.73 -23.88 -3.50
CA ARG A 325 0.14 -25.07 -3.51
C ARG A 325 1.34 -24.91 -4.46
N ASP A 326 1.21 -24.07 -5.48
CA ASP A 326 2.29 -23.78 -6.43
C ASP A 326 3.37 -22.87 -5.83
N LYS A 327 4.65 -23.26 -5.92
CA LYS A 327 5.76 -22.53 -5.30
C LYS A 327 5.94 -21.11 -5.87
N ASN A 328 5.68 -20.91 -7.16
CA ASN A 328 5.93 -19.63 -7.82
C ASN A 328 4.81 -18.63 -7.58
N HIS A 329 3.59 -19.12 -7.31
CA HIS A 329 2.40 -18.28 -7.12
C HIS A 329 1.93 -18.21 -5.67
N ARG A 330 2.54 -18.97 -4.74
CA ARG A 330 2.09 -19.11 -3.36
C ARG A 330 1.83 -17.80 -2.64
N PHE A 331 2.79 -16.88 -2.65
CA PHE A 331 2.64 -15.61 -1.94
C PHE A 331 1.54 -14.73 -2.56
N MET A 332 1.48 -14.67 -3.89
CA MET A 332 0.42 -13.97 -4.61
C MET A 332 -0.97 -14.56 -4.27
N ALA A 333 -1.09 -15.89 -4.27
CA ALA A 333 -2.33 -16.57 -3.92
C ALA A 333 -2.72 -16.32 -2.47
N LEU A 334 -1.76 -16.32 -1.55
CA LEU A 334 -1.99 -16.01 -0.13
C LEU A 334 -2.52 -14.57 0.04
N ASP A 335 -1.91 -13.59 -0.62
CA ASP A 335 -2.38 -12.20 -0.59
C ASP A 335 -3.78 -12.02 -1.20
N CYS A 336 -4.03 -12.65 -2.36
CA CYS A 336 -5.34 -12.61 -3.01
C CYS A 336 -6.43 -13.30 -2.18
N LEU A 337 -6.09 -14.43 -1.54
CA LEU A 337 -6.98 -15.15 -0.65
C LEU A 337 -7.34 -14.31 0.58
N HIS A 338 -6.37 -13.61 1.16
CA HIS A 338 -6.61 -12.71 2.31
C HIS A 338 -7.60 -11.63 1.94
N ARG A 339 -7.38 -11.01 0.78
CA ARG A 339 -8.20 -9.91 0.29
C ARG A 339 -9.64 -10.32 0.01
N VAL A 340 -9.85 -11.42 -0.71
CA VAL A 340 -11.21 -11.87 -1.04
C VAL A 340 -11.97 -12.38 0.20
N VAL A 341 -11.27 -12.99 1.17
CA VAL A 341 -11.83 -13.38 2.47
C VAL A 341 -12.23 -12.13 3.26
N GLY A 342 -11.33 -11.15 3.39
CA GLY A 342 -11.61 -9.89 4.08
C GLY A 342 -12.82 -9.17 3.49
N PHE A 343 -12.87 -9.07 2.17
CA PHE A 343 -14.00 -8.47 1.46
C PHE A 343 -15.32 -9.24 1.65
N TYR A 344 -15.28 -10.58 1.59
CA TYR A 344 -16.45 -11.41 1.88
C TYR A 344 -16.97 -11.17 3.30
N LEU A 345 -16.08 -11.17 4.29
CA LEU A 345 -16.43 -10.96 5.70
C LEU A 345 -16.97 -9.55 5.95
N SER A 346 -16.47 -8.54 5.24
CA SER A 346 -16.89 -7.15 5.44
C SER A 346 -18.18 -6.78 4.72
N VAL A 347 -18.49 -7.41 3.58
CA VAL A 347 -19.62 -7.03 2.70
C VAL A 347 -20.76 -8.05 2.70
N TYR A 348 -20.46 -9.36 2.66
CA TYR A 348 -21.47 -10.39 2.43
C TYR A 348 -21.80 -11.21 3.66
N ALA A 349 -20.82 -11.53 4.50
CA ALA A 349 -21.02 -12.35 5.70
C ALA A 349 -22.12 -11.81 6.64
N PRO A 350 -22.30 -10.48 6.85
CA PRO A 350 -23.40 -9.97 7.69
C PRO A 350 -24.80 -10.36 7.21
N ASN A 351 -24.96 -10.68 5.93
CA ASN A 351 -26.23 -11.05 5.32
C ASN A 351 -26.38 -12.58 5.11
N HIS A 352 -25.42 -13.38 5.59
CA HIS A 352 -25.44 -14.84 5.44
C HIS A 352 -25.72 -15.54 6.78
N PRO A 353 -26.31 -16.75 6.75
CA PRO A 353 -26.47 -17.56 7.95
C PRO A 353 -25.12 -17.85 8.62
N PRO A 354 -25.03 -17.82 9.97
CA PRO A 354 -23.78 -18.06 10.70
C PRO A 354 -23.08 -19.37 10.32
N ASP A 355 -23.83 -20.47 10.14
CA ASP A 355 -23.27 -21.78 9.77
C ASP A 355 -22.56 -21.73 8.42
N ARG A 356 -23.14 -21.01 7.44
CA ARG A 356 -22.53 -20.83 6.12
C ARG A 356 -21.23 -20.04 6.19
N VAL A 357 -21.17 -19.02 7.05
CA VAL A 357 -19.95 -18.24 7.29
C VAL A 357 -18.91 -19.11 7.97
N TRP A 358 -19.33 -19.93 8.95
CA TRP A 358 -18.47 -20.87 9.66
C TRP A 358 -17.83 -21.89 8.73
N ASP A 359 -18.62 -22.58 7.89
CA ASP A 359 -18.12 -23.60 6.93
C ASP A 359 -17.06 -23.00 5.98
N TYR A 360 -17.29 -21.77 5.56
CA TYR A 360 -16.34 -21.04 4.72
C TYR A 360 -15.03 -20.74 5.47
N LEU A 361 -15.13 -20.21 6.69
CA LEU A 361 -13.97 -19.92 7.52
C LEU A 361 -13.18 -21.18 7.87
N ASP A 362 -13.85 -22.29 8.14
CA ASP A 362 -13.23 -23.60 8.41
C ASP A 362 -12.48 -24.12 7.18
N SER A 363 -13.08 -24.04 5.99
CA SER A 363 -12.43 -24.42 4.73
C SER A 363 -11.13 -23.63 4.49
N VAL A 364 -11.19 -22.30 4.59
CA VAL A 364 -10.02 -21.42 4.41
C VAL A 364 -8.95 -21.73 5.43
N THR A 365 -9.33 -21.78 6.71
CA THR A 365 -8.42 -22.03 7.84
C THR A 365 -7.73 -23.38 7.71
N SER A 366 -8.49 -24.42 7.36
CA SER A 366 -7.96 -25.76 7.15
C SER A 366 -6.92 -25.82 6.03
N GLN A 367 -7.14 -25.11 4.90
CA GLN A 367 -6.13 -25.02 3.84
C GLN A 367 -4.86 -24.30 4.33
N LEU A 368 -5.00 -23.17 5.03
CA LEU A 368 -3.87 -22.37 5.55
C LEU A 368 -3.03 -23.16 6.57
N LEU A 369 -3.68 -23.83 7.53
CA LEU A 369 -2.99 -24.67 8.50
C LEU A 369 -2.31 -25.87 7.83
N THR A 370 -2.95 -26.46 6.81
CA THR A 370 -2.37 -27.59 6.08
C THR A 370 -1.08 -27.21 5.35
N ILE A 371 -1.05 -26.05 4.67
CA ILE A 371 0.17 -25.61 3.97
C ILE A 371 1.29 -25.24 4.94
N LEU A 372 0.94 -24.66 6.09
CA LEU A 372 1.90 -24.30 7.13
C LEU A 372 2.51 -25.54 7.76
N ARG A 373 1.69 -26.53 8.14
CA ARG A 373 2.14 -27.82 8.68
C ARG A 373 3.03 -28.59 7.71
N LYS A 374 2.80 -28.43 6.39
CA LYS A 374 3.67 -29.01 5.34
C LYS A 374 4.99 -28.25 5.13
N GLY A 375 5.27 -27.19 5.90
CA GLY A 375 6.49 -26.39 5.77
C GLY A 375 6.57 -25.61 4.45
N MET A 376 5.42 -25.32 3.82
CA MET A 376 5.38 -24.65 2.51
C MET A 376 5.53 -23.13 2.61
N LEU A 377 5.44 -22.57 3.83
CA LEU A 377 5.53 -21.14 4.12
C LEU A 377 6.79 -20.84 4.93
N THR A 378 7.86 -20.45 4.25
CA THR A 378 9.20 -20.33 4.86
C THR A 378 9.71 -18.88 4.93
N GLN A 379 8.98 -17.92 4.37
CA GLN A 379 9.41 -16.52 4.29
C GLN A 379 8.65 -15.66 5.32
N ASP A 380 9.34 -14.71 5.95
CA ASP A 380 8.73 -13.81 6.93
C ASP A 380 7.53 -13.05 6.37
N VAL A 381 7.59 -12.59 5.12
CA VAL A 381 6.46 -11.92 4.45
C VAL A 381 5.21 -12.80 4.32
N GLN A 382 5.37 -14.12 4.24
CA GLN A 382 4.25 -15.06 4.23
C GLN A 382 3.68 -15.26 5.65
N HIS A 383 4.54 -15.24 6.66
CA HIS A 383 4.14 -15.30 8.06
C HIS A 383 3.39 -14.03 8.48
N ASP A 384 3.88 -12.87 8.05
CA ASP A 384 3.22 -11.56 8.23
C ASP A 384 1.80 -11.59 7.65
N LYS A 385 1.65 -12.14 6.44
CA LYS A 385 0.34 -12.28 5.81
C LYS A 385 -0.58 -13.24 6.57
N LEU A 386 -0.08 -14.34 7.12
CA LEU A 386 -0.89 -15.23 7.97
C LEU A 386 -1.33 -14.55 9.28
N VAL A 387 -0.47 -13.70 9.85
CA VAL A 387 -0.84 -12.86 11.00
C VAL A 387 -2.00 -11.93 10.63
N GLU A 388 -1.94 -11.28 9.47
CA GLU A 388 -3.03 -10.43 8.97
C GLU A 388 -4.33 -11.21 8.75
N PHE A 389 -4.26 -12.43 8.20
CA PHE A 389 -5.41 -13.33 8.10
C PHE A 389 -6.08 -13.59 9.45
N CYS A 390 -5.28 -13.93 10.46
CA CYS A 390 -5.80 -14.22 11.80
C CYS A 390 -6.51 -13.00 12.38
N VAL A 391 -5.94 -11.79 12.21
CA VAL A 391 -6.56 -10.53 12.66
C VAL A 391 -7.87 -10.28 11.91
N THR A 392 -7.90 -10.40 10.59
CA THR A 392 -9.12 -10.19 9.79
C THR A 392 -10.25 -11.17 10.16
N ILE A 393 -9.92 -12.44 10.41
CA ILE A 393 -10.91 -13.43 10.84
C ILE A 393 -11.37 -13.12 12.27
N ALA A 394 -10.46 -12.72 13.17
CA ALA A 394 -10.79 -12.34 14.54
C ALA A 394 -11.68 -11.09 14.62
N GLU A 395 -11.47 -10.11 13.74
CA GLU A 395 -12.34 -8.93 13.61
C GLU A 395 -13.77 -9.30 13.19
N SER A 396 -13.95 -10.41 12.46
CA SER A 396 -15.27 -10.91 12.04
C SER A 396 -15.90 -11.85 13.07
N ASN A 397 -15.12 -12.80 13.60
CA ASN A 397 -15.55 -13.83 14.54
C ASN A 397 -14.37 -14.24 15.42
N LEU A 398 -14.24 -13.59 16.58
CA LEU A 398 -13.12 -13.79 17.50
C LEU A 398 -13.13 -15.20 18.11
N ASP A 399 -14.30 -15.75 18.45
CA ASP A 399 -14.42 -17.11 18.99
C ASP A 399 -13.88 -18.16 18.00
N PHE A 400 -14.33 -18.07 16.74
CA PHE A 400 -13.83 -18.93 15.68
C PHE A 400 -12.31 -18.80 15.52
N ALA A 401 -11.79 -17.57 15.41
CA ALA A 401 -10.36 -17.33 15.24
C ALA A 401 -9.54 -17.92 16.39
N MET A 402 -10.01 -17.77 17.63
CA MET A 402 -9.32 -18.30 18.81
C MET A 402 -9.24 -19.82 18.78
N ASN A 403 -10.36 -20.51 18.53
CA ASN A 403 -10.40 -21.96 18.58
C ASN A 403 -9.74 -22.63 17.36
N HIS A 404 -10.05 -22.14 16.15
CA HIS A 404 -9.70 -22.81 14.90
C HIS A 404 -8.40 -22.29 14.26
N MET A 405 -7.88 -21.14 14.69
CA MET A 405 -6.59 -20.61 14.21
C MET A 405 -5.56 -20.45 15.32
N ILE A 406 -5.81 -19.56 16.28
CA ILE A 406 -4.80 -19.13 17.26
C ILE A 406 -4.35 -20.30 18.12
N LEU A 407 -5.29 -21.04 18.73
CA LEU A 407 -4.93 -22.18 19.56
C LEU A 407 -4.30 -23.32 18.76
N GLU A 408 -4.74 -23.55 17.53
CA GLU A 408 -4.13 -24.54 16.62
C GLU A 408 -2.66 -24.19 16.30
N LEU A 409 -2.36 -22.92 16.05
CA LEU A 409 -1.00 -22.42 15.84
C LEU A 409 -0.11 -22.57 17.09
N LEU A 410 -0.70 -22.44 18.28
CA LEU A 410 -0.02 -22.51 19.57
C LEU A 410 0.06 -23.92 20.18
N ARG A 411 -0.45 -24.97 19.51
CA ARG A 411 -0.38 -26.35 20.00
C ARG A 411 1.06 -26.80 20.26
N GLN A 412 1.20 -27.75 21.17
CA GLN A 412 2.51 -28.29 21.56
C GLN A 412 3.28 -28.86 20.36
N ASP A 413 2.58 -29.58 19.49
CA ASP A 413 3.13 -30.24 18.30
C ASP A 413 3.32 -29.31 17.09
N SER A 414 2.88 -28.05 17.18
CA SER A 414 3.03 -27.07 16.10
C SER A 414 4.50 -26.67 15.91
N SER A 415 4.86 -26.33 14.67
CA SER A 415 6.21 -25.89 14.32
C SER A 415 6.58 -24.57 15.02
N SER A 416 7.87 -24.22 15.00
CA SER A 416 8.33 -22.97 15.60
C SER A 416 7.73 -21.74 14.89
N GLU A 417 7.62 -21.80 13.57
CA GLU A 417 7.02 -20.79 12.70
C GLU A 417 5.53 -20.62 13.03
N ALA A 418 4.79 -21.71 13.17
CA ALA A 418 3.38 -21.68 13.56
C ALA A 418 3.18 -21.00 14.92
N LYS A 419 4.02 -21.33 15.92
CA LYS A 419 3.99 -20.68 17.23
C LYS A 419 4.28 -19.19 17.14
N VAL A 420 5.28 -18.77 16.36
CA VAL A 420 5.60 -17.34 16.15
C VAL A 420 4.43 -16.61 15.49
N ILE A 421 3.83 -17.17 14.45
CA ILE A 421 2.63 -16.61 13.80
C ILE A 421 1.49 -16.47 14.80
N GLY A 422 1.19 -17.53 15.56
CA GLY A 422 0.12 -17.54 16.56
C GLY A 422 0.33 -16.49 17.65
N LEU A 423 1.56 -16.34 18.17
CA LEU A 423 1.90 -15.33 19.17
C LEU A 423 1.80 -13.90 18.62
N ARG A 424 2.27 -13.67 17.39
CA ARG A 424 2.18 -12.35 16.73
C ARG A 424 0.74 -11.96 16.44
N ALA A 425 -0.08 -12.90 15.98
CA ALA A 425 -1.51 -12.71 15.75
C ALA A 425 -2.24 -12.39 17.06
N LEU A 426 -2.03 -13.22 18.09
CA LEU A 426 -2.61 -12.99 19.42
C LEU A 426 -2.24 -11.59 19.95
N HIS A 427 -0.97 -11.21 19.85
CA HIS A 427 -0.51 -9.89 20.27
C HIS A 427 -1.21 -8.76 19.50
N ARG A 428 -1.35 -8.86 18.17
CA ARG A 428 -2.06 -7.84 17.37
C ARG A 428 -3.54 -7.75 17.73
N ILE A 429 -4.19 -8.87 18.07
CA ILE A 429 -5.60 -8.89 18.46
C ILE A 429 -5.79 -8.19 19.82
N VAL A 430 -4.96 -8.51 20.82
CA VAL A 430 -5.13 -7.97 22.19
C VAL A 430 -4.60 -6.55 22.36
N VAL A 431 -3.71 -6.08 21.48
CA VAL A 431 -3.17 -4.70 21.50
C VAL A 431 -3.76 -3.88 20.36
N SER A 432 -4.91 -4.27 19.81
CA SER A 432 -5.50 -3.57 18.68
C SER A 432 -5.96 -2.16 19.09
N PRO A 433 -5.45 -1.08 18.46
CA PRO A 433 -5.85 0.29 18.76
C PRO A 433 -7.29 0.60 18.34
N SER A 434 -7.93 -0.27 17.55
CA SER A 434 -9.34 -0.16 17.15
C SER A 434 -10.30 -0.82 18.13
N SER A 435 -9.80 -1.55 19.14
CA SER A 435 -10.65 -2.14 20.18
C SER A 435 -10.87 -1.13 21.30
N GLU A 436 -12.09 -1.05 21.82
CA GLU A 436 -12.40 -0.32 23.06
C GLU A 436 -11.75 -0.97 24.29
N TYR A 437 -11.28 -2.24 24.16
CA TYR A 437 -10.72 -3.05 25.23
C TYR A 437 -9.22 -3.28 25.01
N VAL A 438 -8.43 -3.16 26.07
CA VAL A 438 -6.99 -3.36 26.01
C VAL A 438 -6.61 -4.69 26.68
N GLY A 439 -5.79 -5.49 26.02
CA GLY A 439 -5.28 -6.72 26.58
C GLY A 439 -6.34 -7.83 26.67
N LEU A 440 -6.39 -8.53 27.80
CA LEU A 440 -7.27 -9.69 28.00
C LEU A 440 -8.74 -9.32 28.25
N GLU A 441 -9.04 -8.04 28.46
CA GLU A 441 -10.41 -7.53 28.62
C GLU A 441 -11.25 -7.79 27.36
N ILE A 442 -10.62 -7.81 26.19
CA ILE A 442 -11.29 -8.12 24.92
C ILE A 442 -11.96 -9.50 24.94
N PHE A 443 -11.38 -10.47 25.65
CA PHE A 443 -11.96 -11.82 25.73
C PHE A 443 -13.16 -11.87 26.66
N GLN A 444 -13.18 -11.07 27.72
CA GLN A 444 -14.33 -10.98 28.61
C GLN A 444 -15.47 -10.23 27.93
N ALA A 445 -15.17 -9.14 27.22
CA ALA A 445 -16.15 -8.36 26.49
C ALA A 445 -16.88 -9.13 25.38
N HIS A 446 -16.21 -10.12 24.76
CA HIS A 446 -16.79 -10.96 23.71
C HIS A 446 -17.33 -12.30 24.25
N ASP A 447 -17.46 -12.47 25.56
CA ASP A 447 -17.93 -13.70 26.23
C ASP A 447 -17.10 -14.97 25.91
N ILE A 448 -15.79 -14.77 25.67
CA ILE A 448 -14.83 -15.84 25.34
C ILE A 448 -13.69 -15.95 26.37
N GLY A 449 -13.92 -15.49 27.60
CA GLY A 449 -12.93 -15.51 28.69
C GLY A 449 -12.41 -16.92 29.01
N HIS A 450 -13.15 -17.96 28.63
CA HIS A 450 -12.77 -19.36 28.80
C HIS A 450 -11.52 -19.77 27.98
N TYR A 451 -11.07 -18.98 27.00
CA TYR A 451 -9.79 -19.22 26.32
C TYR A 451 -8.56 -18.73 27.10
N ILE A 452 -8.71 -17.80 28.05
CA ILE A 452 -7.57 -17.22 28.81
C ILE A 452 -6.68 -18.31 29.42
N PRO A 453 -7.20 -19.33 30.13
CA PRO A 453 -6.38 -20.39 30.70
C PRO A 453 -5.65 -21.21 29.63
N LYS A 454 -6.30 -21.48 28.48
CA LYS A 454 -5.71 -22.25 27.36
C LYS A 454 -4.54 -21.49 26.74
N VAL A 455 -4.71 -20.20 26.49
CA VAL A 455 -3.68 -19.30 25.95
C VAL A 455 -2.49 -19.22 26.91
N LYS A 456 -2.76 -19.01 28.21
CA LYS A 456 -1.71 -18.96 29.23
C LYS A 456 -0.90 -20.25 29.29
N ALA A 457 -1.58 -21.40 29.30
CA ALA A 457 -0.93 -22.71 29.30
C ALA A 457 -0.05 -22.94 28.06
N ALA A 458 -0.53 -22.53 26.88
CA ALA A 458 0.24 -22.58 25.64
C ALA A 458 1.52 -21.70 25.69
N ILE A 459 1.40 -20.45 26.15
CA ILE A 459 2.54 -19.54 26.29
C ILE A 459 3.57 -20.08 27.29
N GLU A 460 3.11 -20.54 28.46
CA GLU A 460 4.00 -21.14 29.47
C GLU A 460 4.74 -22.37 28.92
N PHE A 461 4.06 -23.22 28.15
CA PHE A 461 4.68 -24.36 27.50
C PHE A 461 5.78 -23.92 26.50
N ILE A 462 5.48 -22.94 25.65
CA ILE A 462 6.43 -22.39 24.68
C ILE A 462 7.66 -21.85 25.39
N LEU A 463 7.48 -21.04 26.45
CA LEU A 463 8.58 -20.49 27.25
C LEU A 463 9.45 -21.58 27.88
N ARG A 464 8.84 -22.61 28.47
CA ARG A 464 9.58 -23.75 29.05
C ARG A 464 10.37 -24.51 27.98
N SER A 465 9.78 -24.72 26.80
CA SER A 465 10.45 -25.37 25.68
C SER A 465 11.66 -24.55 25.20
N CYS A 466 11.49 -23.25 24.97
CA CYS A 466 12.57 -22.35 24.59
C CYS A 466 13.69 -22.30 25.64
N HIS A 467 13.34 -22.24 26.93
CA HIS A 467 14.33 -22.24 28.01
C HIS A 467 15.14 -23.55 28.04
N ARG A 468 14.50 -24.70 27.81
CA ARG A 468 15.20 -26.00 27.69
C ARG A 468 16.15 -26.01 26.50
N THR A 469 15.69 -25.58 25.31
CA THR A 469 16.54 -25.53 24.11
C THR A 469 17.72 -24.58 24.29
N TYR A 470 17.49 -23.40 24.88
CA TYR A 470 18.55 -22.44 25.17
C TYR A 470 19.57 -22.98 26.18
N SER A 471 19.09 -23.60 27.27
CA SER A 471 19.96 -24.22 28.28
C SER A 471 20.78 -25.37 27.68
N GLN A 472 20.17 -26.19 26.81
CA GLN A 472 20.87 -27.25 26.11
C GLN A 472 21.90 -26.72 25.11
N ALA A 473 21.58 -25.65 24.39
CA ALA A 473 22.53 -24.98 23.49
C ALA A 473 23.72 -24.37 24.24
N LEU A 474 23.51 -23.81 25.43
CA LEU A 474 24.59 -23.35 26.30
C LEU A 474 25.51 -24.49 26.73
N LEU A 475 24.94 -25.66 27.07
CA LEU A 475 25.70 -26.85 27.48
C LEU A 475 26.47 -27.51 26.33
N THR A 476 25.97 -27.43 25.10
CA THR A 476 26.62 -28.00 23.90
C THR A 476 27.54 -27.02 23.18
N SER A 477 27.46 -25.71 23.49
CA SER A 477 28.42 -24.72 22.98
C SER A 477 29.77 -24.92 23.65
N SER A 478 30.78 -25.34 22.89
CA SER A 478 32.16 -25.37 23.36
C SER A 478 32.62 -23.92 23.65
N ARG A 479 33.33 -23.74 24.77
CA ARG A 479 33.88 -22.46 25.27
C ARG A 479 34.76 -21.68 24.26
N THR A 480 34.98 -22.18 23.05
CA THR A 480 35.84 -21.57 22.02
C THR A 480 35.13 -20.61 21.06
N ALA A 481 33.79 -20.49 21.07
CA ALA A 481 33.07 -19.58 20.17
C ALA A 481 32.74 -18.19 20.75
N ILE A 482 32.95 -17.97 22.06
CA ILE A 482 32.53 -16.72 22.75
C ILE A 482 33.71 -15.73 22.89
N ALA A 483 34.95 -16.15 22.65
CA ALA A 483 36.15 -15.30 22.81
C ALA A 483 36.56 -14.49 21.56
N THR A 484 35.88 -14.63 20.41
CA THR A 484 36.26 -13.94 19.16
C THR A 484 35.26 -12.87 18.68
N LYS A 485 34.38 -12.38 19.55
CA LYS A 485 33.53 -11.20 19.27
C LYS A 485 33.70 -10.05 20.28
N GLN A 486 34.84 -10.01 20.97
CA GLN A 486 35.34 -8.82 21.65
C GLN A 486 36.80 -8.59 21.22
N ALA A 487 36.97 -8.08 20.01
CA ALA A 487 38.15 -7.36 19.54
C ALA A 487 37.70 -6.39 18.45
#